data_AF-A0AA38XFT0-F1
#
_entry.id   AF-A0AA38XFT0-F1
#
_cell.length_a   1.000
_cell.length_b   1.000
_cell.length_c   1.000
_cell.angle_alpha   90.00
_cell.angle_beta   90.00
_cell.angle_gamma   90.00
#
_symmetry.space_group_name_H-M   'P 1'
#
loop_
_entity.id
_entity.type
_entity.pdbx_description
1 polymer ?
#
loop_
_entity_poly.entity_id
_entity_poly.type
_entity_poly.pdbx_seq_one_letter_code
_entity_poly.pdbx_strand_id
1 'polypeptide(L)'
;MTESKGMPMVVTGDPPYEGKVILYVVKADQTSYINYIKPLIMARELNIPHVISVIDTTQEWFYRVHPERYVPALRDQGPDNGEEITVFEGTACLEYLASRFDAAGTWTGRTYSEKAAVFSWTAYQTAGLGPTAKYWLYFLKGYPSRAEPVQLPRTIEK
;
A
#
# COMPACT_ATOMS: atom_id res chain seq x y z
N MET A 1 -18.01 -25.06 -7.15
CA MET A 1 -16.60 -25.44 -6.96
C MET A 1 -15.83 -24.16 -6.80
N THR A 2 -15.45 -23.80 -5.57
CA THR A 2 -14.55 -22.66 -5.34
C THR A 2 -13.17 -23.09 -5.79
N GLU A 3 -12.70 -22.58 -6.93
CA GLU A 3 -11.29 -22.67 -7.30
C GLU A 3 -10.46 -22.23 -6.08
N SER A 4 -9.49 -23.06 -5.68
CA SER A 4 -8.55 -22.64 -4.64
C SER A 4 -7.88 -21.37 -5.13
N LYS A 5 -7.99 -20.26 -4.38
CA LYS A 5 -7.23 -19.03 -4.64
C LYS A 5 -5.75 -19.41 -4.66
N GLY A 6 -5.20 -19.65 -5.85
CA GLY A 6 -3.80 -20.02 -6.03
C GLY A 6 -2.93 -18.93 -5.40
N MET A 7 -1.84 -19.32 -4.74
CA MET A 7 -0.89 -18.32 -4.26
C MET A 7 -0.40 -17.48 -5.45
N PRO A 8 -0.38 -16.14 -5.33
CA PRO A 8 0.14 -15.30 -6.39
C PRO A 8 1.62 -15.61 -6.62
N MET A 9 2.06 -15.44 -7.86
CA MET A 9 3.47 -15.57 -8.21
C MET A 9 4.29 -14.52 -7.44
N VAL A 10 5.42 -14.95 -6.87
CA VAL A 10 6.36 -14.06 -6.20
C VAL A 10 7.64 -14.01 -7.00
N VAL A 11 8.08 -12.82 -7.39
CA VAL A 11 9.30 -12.57 -8.17
C VAL A 11 10.14 -11.47 -7.52
N THR A 12 11.29 -11.15 -8.12
CA THR A 12 12.15 -10.06 -7.69
C THR A 12 12.39 -9.06 -8.82
N GLY A 13 12.48 -7.77 -8.51
CA GLY A 13 12.85 -6.72 -9.47
C GLY A 13 11.66 -6.16 -10.27
N ASP A 14 11.87 -5.89 -11.54
CA ASP A 14 10.88 -5.27 -12.44
C ASP A 14 10.43 -6.27 -13.52
N PRO A 15 9.45 -7.16 -13.22
CA PRO A 15 9.03 -8.16 -14.20
C PRO A 15 8.31 -7.50 -15.39
N PRO A 16 8.33 -8.12 -16.58
CA PRO A 16 7.50 -7.66 -17.69
C PRO A 16 6.02 -7.75 -17.33
N TYR A 17 5.21 -6.88 -17.93
CA TYR A 17 3.76 -6.96 -17.78
C TYR A 17 3.20 -8.07 -18.65
N GLU A 18 2.57 -9.07 -18.01
CA GLU A 18 1.95 -10.23 -18.67
C GLU A 18 0.44 -10.29 -18.34
N GLY A 19 -0.25 -9.14 -18.40
CA GLY A 19 -1.69 -9.05 -18.13
C GLY A 19 -2.05 -9.19 -16.64
N LYS A 20 -1.09 -8.98 -15.74
CA LYS A 20 -1.27 -9.08 -14.29
C LYS A 20 -0.75 -7.82 -13.62
N VAL A 21 -1.50 -7.33 -12.64
CA VAL A 21 -1.04 -6.21 -11.81
C VAL A 21 0.25 -6.62 -11.11
N ILE A 22 1.29 -5.79 -11.19
CA ILE A 22 2.55 -6.02 -10.48
C ILE A 22 2.52 -5.18 -9.20
N LEU A 23 2.54 -5.82 -8.04
CA LEU A 23 2.56 -5.17 -6.73
C LEU A 23 4.00 -5.18 -6.20
N TYR A 24 4.61 -4.00 -6.08
CA TYR A 24 5.97 -3.82 -5.56
C TYR A 24 5.96 -3.72 -4.03
N VAL A 25 6.72 -4.60 -3.40
CA VAL A 25 6.87 -4.68 -1.94
C VAL A 25 8.33 -4.90 -1.57
N VAL A 26 8.67 -4.72 -0.29
CA VAL A 26 9.94 -5.17 0.26
C VAL A 26 9.74 -6.43 1.09
N LYS A 27 10.82 -7.16 1.37
CA LYS A 27 10.78 -8.28 2.30
C LYS A 27 10.30 -7.80 3.67
N ALA A 28 9.29 -8.46 4.22
CA ALA A 28 8.71 -8.07 5.49
C ALA A 28 9.66 -8.27 6.67
N ASP A 29 9.70 -7.24 7.51
CA ASP A 29 10.16 -7.31 8.88
C ASP A 29 8.99 -6.99 9.84
N GLN A 30 9.27 -6.86 11.14
CA GLN A 30 8.25 -6.64 12.16
C GLN A 30 7.47 -5.33 12.02
N THR A 31 7.92 -4.36 11.20
CA THR A 31 7.36 -3.00 11.16
C THR A 31 7.08 -2.45 9.76
N SER A 32 7.73 -2.99 8.73
CA SER A 32 7.69 -2.48 7.36
C SER A 32 6.41 -2.84 6.60
N TYR A 33 5.74 -3.94 6.98
CA TYR A 33 4.67 -4.52 6.17
C TYR A 33 3.33 -3.79 6.21
N ILE A 34 3.12 -2.95 7.22
CA ILE A 34 1.81 -2.35 7.52
C ILE A 34 1.23 -1.61 6.31
N ASN A 35 2.06 -0.95 5.51
CA ASN A 35 1.58 -0.18 4.36
C ASN A 35 1.31 -1.06 3.14
N TYR A 36 2.24 -1.95 2.77
CA TYR A 36 2.09 -2.72 1.53
C TYR A 36 1.24 -3.98 1.68
N ILE A 37 0.93 -4.44 2.89
CA ILE A 37 -0.02 -5.55 3.07
C ILE A 37 -1.45 -5.18 2.65
N LYS A 38 -1.82 -3.89 2.73
CA LYS A 38 -3.16 -3.41 2.37
C LYS A 38 -3.52 -3.71 0.90
N PRO A 39 -2.74 -3.28 -0.11
CA PRO A 39 -3.02 -3.62 -1.49
C PRO A 39 -2.88 -5.13 -1.79
N LEU A 40 -2.02 -5.86 -1.06
CA LEU A 40 -1.94 -7.33 -1.19
C LEU A 40 -3.24 -8.01 -0.73
N ILE A 41 -3.82 -7.57 0.39
CA ILE A 41 -5.12 -8.05 0.88
C ILE A 41 -6.19 -7.70 -0.15
N MET A 42 -6.27 -6.44 -0.58
CA MET A 42 -7.26 -5.97 -1.54
C MET A 42 -7.22 -6.77 -2.85
N ALA A 43 -6.03 -7.02 -3.40
CA ALA A 43 -5.86 -7.82 -4.61
C ALA A 43 -6.37 -9.26 -4.44
N ARG A 44 -6.15 -9.86 -3.27
CA ARG A 44 -6.69 -11.20 -2.96
C ARG A 44 -8.19 -11.21 -2.73
N GLU A 45 -8.73 -10.18 -2.09
CA GLU A 45 -10.18 -10.08 -1.84
C GLU A 45 -10.97 -9.87 -3.13
N LEU A 46 -10.46 -9.02 -4.02
CA LEU A 46 -11.01 -8.78 -5.35
C LEU A 46 -10.70 -9.89 -6.37
N ASN A 47 -9.92 -10.90 -5.98
CA ASN A 47 -9.49 -12.01 -6.85
C ASN A 47 -8.81 -11.53 -8.16
N ILE A 48 -7.98 -10.50 -8.04
CA ILE A 48 -7.28 -9.88 -9.18
C ILE A 48 -6.10 -10.76 -9.59
N PRO A 49 -5.88 -11.00 -10.89
CA PRO A 49 -4.63 -11.58 -11.38
C PRO A 49 -3.45 -10.63 -11.07
N HIS A 50 -2.55 -11.05 -10.17
CA HIS A 50 -1.43 -10.22 -9.75
C HIS A 50 -0.14 -11.02 -9.53
N VAL A 51 0.98 -10.29 -9.62
CA VAL A 51 2.33 -10.74 -9.26
C VAL A 51 2.80 -9.91 -8.08
N ILE A 52 3.40 -10.55 -7.08
CA ILE A 52 4.09 -9.86 -5.98
C ILE A 52 5.56 -9.76 -6.36
N SER A 53 6.06 -8.54 -6.59
CA SER A 53 7.48 -8.32 -6.82
C SER A 53 8.16 -7.79 -5.56
N VAL A 54 9.11 -8.57 -5.03
CA VAL A 54 9.94 -8.19 -3.91
C VAL A 54 11.17 -7.46 -4.44
N ILE A 55 11.31 -6.18 -4.09
CA ILE A 55 12.35 -5.32 -4.65
C ILE A 55 13.38 -4.89 -3.61
N ASP A 56 14.54 -4.47 -4.13
CA ASP A 56 15.50 -3.64 -3.41
C ASP A 56 15.26 -2.19 -3.84
N THR A 57 14.79 -1.36 -2.90
CA THR A 57 14.45 0.05 -3.15
C THR A 57 15.68 0.92 -3.43
N THR A 58 16.90 0.40 -3.26
CA THR A 58 18.13 1.12 -3.60
C THR A 58 18.46 1.06 -5.09
N GLN A 59 17.82 0.18 -5.86
CA GLN A 59 18.06 0.04 -7.29
C GLN A 59 17.50 1.25 -8.07
N GLU A 60 18.28 1.77 -9.02
CA GLU A 60 17.99 3.01 -9.74
C GLU A 60 16.73 2.92 -10.62
N TRP A 61 16.45 1.76 -11.21
CA TRP A 61 15.29 1.56 -12.08
C TRP A 61 13.95 1.88 -11.38
N PHE A 62 13.90 1.79 -10.05
CA PHE A 62 12.68 1.99 -9.27
C PHE A 62 12.26 3.46 -9.17
N TYR A 63 13.13 4.41 -9.54
CA TYR A 63 12.74 5.82 -9.71
C TYR A 63 11.64 6.02 -10.76
N ARG A 64 11.51 5.11 -11.72
CA ARG A 64 10.43 5.10 -12.71
C ARG A 64 9.06 4.80 -12.08
N VAL A 65 9.05 4.14 -10.92
CA VAL A 65 7.84 3.73 -10.21
C VAL A 65 7.49 4.69 -9.07
N HIS A 66 8.49 5.11 -8.30
CA HIS A 66 8.29 5.99 -7.15
C HIS A 66 9.44 6.99 -7.01
N PRO A 67 9.18 8.32 -6.91
CA PRO A 67 10.23 9.35 -6.86
C PRO A 67 11.17 9.19 -5.66
N GLU A 68 10.65 8.80 -4.51
CA GLU A 68 11.44 8.47 -3.30
C GLU A 68 11.75 6.97 -3.12
N ARG A 69 11.37 6.11 -4.08
CA ARG A 69 11.58 4.66 -4.01
C ARG A 69 10.93 3.97 -2.79
N TYR A 70 9.72 4.39 -2.40
CA TYR A 70 8.94 3.70 -1.35
C TYR A 70 7.98 2.65 -1.90
N VAL A 71 7.56 1.76 -1.00
CA VAL A 71 6.49 0.77 -1.22
C VAL A 71 5.34 1.00 -0.22
N PRO A 72 4.09 0.62 -0.55
CA PRO A 72 3.67 -0.03 -1.79
C PRO A 72 3.69 0.89 -3.00
N ALA A 73 3.90 0.27 -4.15
CA ALA A 73 3.57 0.81 -5.46
C ALA A 73 3.08 -0.34 -6.35
N LEU A 74 2.42 -0.01 -7.46
CA LEU A 74 1.98 -0.98 -8.44
C LEU A 74 2.17 -0.49 -9.86
N ARG A 75 2.32 -1.45 -10.78
CA ARG A 75 2.25 -1.24 -12.23
C ARG A 75 1.14 -2.08 -12.82
N ASP A 76 0.44 -1.51 -13.79
CA ASP A 76 -0.59 -2.15 -14.59
C ASP A 76 -0.57 -1.56 -16.01
N GLN A 77 -1.37 -2.09 -16.93
CA GLN A 77 -1.58 -1.50 -18.25
C GLN A 77 -3.07 -1.22 -18.50
N GLY A 78 -3.37 -0.10 -19.14
CA GLY A 78 -4.72 0.24 -19.58
C GLY A 78 -5.27 -0.80 -20.56
N PRO A 79 -6.54 -1.22 -20.44
CA PRO A 79 -7.11 -2.28 -21.28
C PRO A 79 -7.23 -1.89 -22.76
N ASP A 80 -7.32 -0.59 -23.07
CA ASP A 80 -7.64 -0.12 -24.43
C ASP A 80 -6.40 0.14 -25.29
N ASN A 81 -5.36 0.72 -24.71
CA ASN A 81 -4.17 1.21 -25.42
C ASN A 81 -2.84 0.65 -24.88
N GLY A 82 -2.88 -0.19 -23.85
CA GLY A 82 -1.68 -0.72 -23.20
C GLY A 82 -0.86 0.35 -22.46
N GLU A 83 -1.44 1.53 -22.19
CA GLU A 83 -0.75 2.61 -21.48
C GLU A 83 -0.28 2.14 -20.12
N GLU A 84 0.98 2.41 -19.82
CA GLU A 84 1.56 2.04 -18.54
C GLU A 84 0.95 2.89 -17.42
N ILE A 85 0.38 2.20 -16.44
CA ILE A 85 -0.18 2.82 -15.24
C ILE A 85 0.76 2.51 -14.09
N THR A 86 1.29 3.56 -13.48
CA THR A 86 2.08 3.47 -12.24
C THR A 86 1.32 4.18 -11.13
N VAL A 87 1.11 3.49 -10.02
CA VAL A 87 0.47 4.05 -8.82
C VAL A 87 1.36 3.81 -7.62
N PHE A 88 1.66 4.87 -6.88
CA PHE A 88 2.34 4.80 -5.59
C PHE A 88 1.44 5.40 -4.51
N GLU A 89 1.83 5.20 -3.24
CA GLU A 89 1.01 5.51 -2.05
C GLU A 89 -0.08 4.45 -1.81
N GLY A 90 -0.21 4.02 -0.55
CA GLY A 90 -1.05 2.86 -0.20
C GLY A 90 -2.54 3.10 -0.38
N THR A 91 -3.03 4.31 -0.07
CA THR A 91 -4.43 4.71 -0.31
C THR A 91 -4.71 4.76 -1.81
N ALA A 92 -3.85 5.41 -2.57
CA ALA A 92 -4.00 5.49 -4.03
C ALA A 92 -3.98 4.09 -4.68
N CYS A 93 -3.14 3.18 -4.21
CA CYS A 93 -3.15 1.78 -4.67
C CYS A 93 -4.49 1.09 -4.37
N LEU A 94 -5.06 1.28 -3.18
CA LEU A 94 -6.38 0.71 -2.83
C LEU A 94 -7.49 1.28 -3.72
N GLU A 95 -7.54 2.60 -3.87
CA GLU A 95 -8.53 3.28 -4.72
C GLU A 95 -8.42 2.83 -6.18
N TYR A 96 -7.20 2.68 -6.70
CA TYR A 96 -6.97 2.17 -8.04
C TYR A 96 -7.53 0.75 -8.22
N LEU A 97 -7.11 -0.19 -7.37
CA LEU A 97 -7.56 -1.58 -7.45
C LEU A 97 -9.08 -1.69 -7.32
N ALA A 98 -9.66 -0.91 -6.42
CA ALA A 98 -11.10 -0.89 -6.21
C ALA A 98 -11.80 -0.30 -7.44
N SER A 99 -11.40 0.88 -7.94
CA SER A 99 -12.03 1.48 -9.13
C SER A 99 -11.97 0.58 -10.37
N ARG A 100 -10.88 -0.16 -10.55
CA ARG A 100 -10.64 -0.99 -11.73
C ARG A 100 -11.32 -2.36 -11.66
N PHE A 101 -11.38 -2.98 -10.47
CA PHE A 101 -11.77 -4.38 -10.33
C PHE A 101 -13.00 -4.62 -9.42
N ASP A 102 -13.47 -3.62 -8.67
CA ASP A 102 -14.68 -3.70 -7.82
C ASP A 102 -15.95 -3.23 -8.57
N ALA A 103 -16.32 -3.93 -9.64
CA ALA A 103 -17.48 -3.55 -10.45
C ALA A 103 -18.82 -3.53 -9.65
N ALA A 104 -18.90 -4.27 -8.54
CA ALA A 104 -20.08 -4.34 -7.68
C ALA A 104 -20.17 -3.20 -6.65
N GLY A 105 -19.10 -2.40 -6.50
CA GLY A 105 -19.00 -1.35 -5.50
C GLY A 105 -18.99 -1.86 -4.06
N THR A 106 -18.55 -3.10 -3.82
CA THR A 106 -18.53 -3.71 -2.48
C THR A 106 -17.45 -3.07 -1.59
N TRP A 107 -16.33 -2.65 -2.19
CA TRP A 107 -15.19 -2.04 -1.51
C TRP A 107 -15.13 -0.53 -1.69
N THR A 108 -15.60 -0.01 -2.83
CA THR A 108 -15.65 1.43 -3.10
C THR A 108 -16.90 2.12 -2.58
N GLY A 109 -18.01 1.39 -2.42
CA GLY A 109 -19.33 1.97 -2.25
C GLY A 109 -20.01 2.29 -3.59
N ARG A 110 -21.34 2.27 -3.60
CA ARG A 110 -22.18 2.37 -4.81
C ARG A 110 -22.73 3.78 -4.98
N THR A 111 -23.00 4.48 -3.88
CA THR A 111 -23.48 5.87 -3.88
C THR A 111 -22.36 6.86 -3.55
N TYR A 112 -22.57 8.14 -3.84
CA TYR A 112 -21.62 9.19 -3.45
C TYR A 112 -21.41 9.26 -1.93
N SER A 113 -22.46 9.00 -1.14
CA SER A 113 -22.37 8.97 0.33
C SER A 113 -21.49 7.82 0.82
N GLU A 114 -21.69 6.61 0.26
CA GLU A 114 -20.88 5.44 0.61
C GLU A 114 -19.41 5.64 0.21
N LYS A 115 -19.17 6.12 -1.01
CA LYS A 115 -17.82 6.45 -1.49
C LYS A 115 -17.12 7.46 -0.60
N ALA A 116 -17.83 8.54 -0.21
CA ALA A 116 -17.30 9.55 0.69
C ALA A 116 -16.96 8.96 2.07
N ALA A 117 -17.82 8.09 2.61
CA ALA A 117 -17.57 7.43 3.89
C ALA A 117 -16.34 6.50 3.83
N VAL A 118 -16.26 5.63 2.82
CA VAL A 118 -15.13 4.72 2.61
C VAL A 118 -13.82 5.50 2.48
N PHE A 119 -13.79 6.51 1.61
CA PHE A 119 -12.57 7.28 1.38
C PHE A 119 -12.17 8.10 2.63
N SER A 120 -13.13 8.64 3.38
CA SER A 120 -12.85 9.37 4.62
C SER A 120 -12.12 8.50 5.64
N TRP A 121 -12.58 7.26 5.85
CA TRP A 121 -11.93 6.32 6.77
C TRP A 121 -10.57 5.86 6.26
N THR A 122 -10.44 5.63 4.95
CA THR A 122 -9.17 5.24 4.34
C THR A 122 -8.12 6.35 4.44
N ALA A 123 -8.51 7.58 4.12
CA ALA A 123 -7.67 8.76 4.28
C ALA A 123 -7.31 9.03 5.75
N TYR A 124 -8.25 8.85 6.69
CA TYR A 124 -7.99 8.95 8.13
C TYR A 124 -6.96 7.91 8.59
N GLN A 125 -7.01 6.69 8.07
CA GLN A 125 -6.01 5.68 8.38
C GLN A 125 -4.62 6.13 7.94
N THR A 126 -4.48 6.64 6.71
CA THR A 126 -3.19 7.07 6.16
C THR A 126 -2.64 8.34 6.80
N ALA A 127 -3.49 9.35 7.05
CA ALA A 127 -3.08 10.63 7.59
C ALA A 127 -2.96 10.65 9.13
N GLY A 128 -3.72 9.82 9.83
CA GLY A 128 -3.79 9.81 11.29
C GLY A 128 -3.20 8.54 11.92
N LEU A 129 -3.91 7.42 11.77
CA LEU A 129 -3.59 6.20 12.51
C LEU A 129 -2.23 5.59 12.12
N GLY A 130 -1.92 5.54 10.83
CA GLY A 130 -0.71 4.92 10.30
C GLY A 130 0.58 5.55 10.84
N PRO A 131 0.80 6.86 10.65
CA PRO A 131 1.98 7.56 11.17
C PRO A 131 2.07 7.46 12.69
N THR A 132 0.96 7.65 13.40
CA THR A 132 0.92 7.59 14.87
C THR A 132 1.31 6.21 15.39
N ALA A 133 0.79 5.13 14.79
CA ALA A 133 1.15 3.76 15.16
C ALA A 133 2.64 3.46 14.87
N LYS A 134 3.17 3.96 13.75
CA LYS A 134 4.60 3.82 13.42
C LYS A 134 5.48 4.53 14.45
N TYR A 135 5.15 5.76 14.82
CA TYR A 135 5.88 6.48 15.86
C TYR A 135 5.76 5.79 17.22
N TRP A 136 4.58 5.29 17.57
CA TRP A 136 4.40 4.52 18.80
C TRP A 136 5.34 3.32 18.87
N LEU A 137 5.41 2.50 17.80
CA LEU A 137 6.31 1.36 17.72
C LEU A 137 7.79 1.78 17.79
N TYR A 138 8.15 2.85 17.08
CA TYR A 138 9.51 3.39 17.11
C TYR A 138 9.91 3.82 18.53
N PHE A 139 9.08 4.58 19.22
CA PHE A 139 9.35 5.03 20.58
C PHE A 139 9.31 3.89 21.59
N LEU A 140 8.41 2.91 21.44
CA LEU A 140 8.37 1.74 22.31
C LEU A 140 9.66 0.93 22.24
N LYS A 141 10.23 0.78 21.03
CA LYS A 141 11.49 0.06 20.81
C LYS A 141 12.71 0.88 21.27
N GLY A 142 12.73 2.18 21.01
CA GLY A 142 13.85 3.06 21.33
C GLY A 142 13.91 3.54 22.79
N TYR A 143 12.76 3.58 23.47
CA TYR A 143 12.61 4.14 24.83
C TYR A 143 11.72 3.23 25.70
N PRO A 144 12.18 2.00 26.02
CA PRO A 144 11.37 0.99 26.70
C PRO A 144 10.97 1.37 28.13
N SER A 145 11.77 2.20 28.82
CA SER A 145 11.40 2.79 30.12
C SER A 145 10.98 4.24 29.94
N ARG A 146 9.69 4.53 30.12
CA ARG A 146 9.18 5.91 30.29
C ARG A 146 9.22 6.38 31.74
N ALA A 147 10.05 5.76 32.58
CA ALA A 147 10.15 6.09 34.00
C ALA A 147 10.61 7.55 34.21
N GLU A 148 11.45 8.06 33.31
CA GLU A 148 11.92 9.45 33.31
C GLU A 148 11.93 10.00 31.87
N PRO A 149 10.78 10.45 31.34
CA PRO A 149 10.75 11.05 30.01
C PRO A 149 11.50 12.39 30.04
N VAL A 150 12.55 12.53 29.25
CA VAL A 150 13.20 13.82 29.04
C VAL A 150 12.17 14.78 28.43
N GLN A 151 11.87 15.87 29.14
CA GLN A 151 10.97 16.88 28.64
C GLN A 151 11.62 17.58 27.45
N LEU A 152 11.07 17.38 26.25
CA LEU A 152 11.52 18.10 25.07
C LEU A 152 11.29 19.61 25.28
N PRO A 153 12.25 20.47 24.90
CA PRO A 153 12.09 21.90 25.00
C PRO A 153 10.83 22.33 24.23
N ARG A 154 10.02 23.20 24.83
CA ARG A 154 8.85 23.76 24.15
C ARG A 154 9.35 24.60 22.97
N THR A 155 8.95 24.24 21.76
CA THR A 155 9.34 24.95 20.53
C THR A 155 8.67 26.32 20.41
N ILE A 156 7.64 26.59 21.20
CA ILE A 156 6.92 27.87 21.25
C ILE A 156 6.56 28.15 22.71
N GLU A 157 6.90 29.35 23.20
CA GLU A 157 6.45 29.85 24.50
C GLU A 157 4.95 30.24 24.42
N LYS A 158 4.20 29.99 25.50
CA LYS A 158 2.77 30.30 25.58
C LYS A 158 2.50 31.79 25.64
#